data_AF-A0A5C4RAF3-F1
#
_entry.id   AF-A0A5C4RAF3-F1
#
_cell.length_a   1.000
_cell.length_b   1.000
_cell.length_c   1.000
_cell.angle_alpha   90.00
_cell.angle_beta   90.00
_cell.angle_gamma   90.00
#
_symmetry.space_group_name_H-M   'P 1'
#
loop_
_entity.id
_entity.type
_entity.pdbx_description
1 polymer ?
#
loop_
_entity_poly.entity_id
_entity_poly.type
_entity_poly.pdbx_seq_one_letter_code
_entity_poly.pdbx_strand_id
1 'polypeptide(L)' 'MSRSSLGRYKCFYLHAWETGSQAKAGIGAWITFYNHQRPQAAHGGQPPAVVYFNTIETEQQVQAAA' A
#
# COMPACT_ATOMS: atom_id res chain seq x y z
N MET A 1 43.75 3.79 18.79
CA MET A 1 42.72 4.75 18.34
C MET A 1 42.68 4.74 16.82
N SER A 2 41.63 4.20 16.20
CA SER A 2 41.28 4.59 14.83
C SER A 2 39.78 4.40 14.63
N ARG A 3 39.23 5.30 13.84
CA ARG A 3 37.87 5.84 13.94
C ARG A 3 36.80 4.85 13.51
N SER A 4 35.66 4.98 14.20
CA SER A 4 34.34 4.52 13.82
C SER A 4 34.09 4.70 12.32
N SER A 5 33.65 3.63 11.65
CA SER A 5 33.02 3.70 10.32
C SER A 5 31.58 3.21 10.40
N LEU A 6 30.82 3.81 11.34
CA LEU A 6 29.38 3.87 11.21
C LEU A 6 29.07 4.84 10.07
N GLY A 7 28.28 4.39 9.09
CA GLY A 7 27.70 5.29 8.09
C GLY A 7 28.19 5.07 6.66
N ARG A 8 28.07 3.85 6.14
CA ARG A 8 28.09 3.63 4.68
C ARG A 8 26.91 2.77 4.24
N TYR A 9 25.71 3.17 4.61
CA TYR A 9 24.52 2.81 3.84
C TYR A 9 24.06 4.07 3.11
N LYS A 10 24.65 4.22 1.94
CA LYS A 10 24.33 5.14 0.86
C LYS A 10 22.83 5.46 0.84
N CYS A 11 22.49 6.73 1.04
CA CYS A 11 21.16 7.29 0.79
C CYS A 11 20.86 7.16 -0.70
N PHE A 12 20.17 6.10 -1.10
CA PHE A 12 19.65 5.92 -2.45
C PHE A 12 18.17 5.55 -2.33
N TYR A 13 17.29 6.55 -2.44
CA TYR A 13 16.08 6.53 -3.28
C TYR A 13 15.25 7.80 -3.06
N LEU A 14 15.62 8.92 -3.69
CA LEU A 14 14.77 10.11 -3.77
C LEU A 14 14.84 10.71 -5.17
N HIS A 15 14.56 9.89 -6.19
CA HIS A 15 14.31 10.39 -7.54
C HIS A 15 13.25 9.54 -8.23
N ALA A 16 12.02 9.61 -7.75
CA ALA A 16 10.89 9.01 -8.46
C ALA A 16 9.81 10.04 -8.82
N TRP A 17 9.95 11.30 -8.37
CA TRP A 17 8.91 12.33 -8.50
C TRP A 17 9.58 13.70 -8.43
N GLU A 18 9.44 14.49 -9.48
CA GLU A 18 10.05 15.83 -9.60
C GLU A 18 9.18 16.90 -8.94
N THR A 19 7.89 16.60 -8.72
CA THR A 19 6.90 17.51 -8.15
C THR A 19 5.94 16.79 -7.19
N GLY A 20 5.35 17.53 -6.26
CA GLY A 20 4.33 16.98 -5.34
C GLY A 20 3.04 16.54 -6.04
N SER A 21 2.73 17.07 -7.23
CA SER A 21 1.57 16.63 -8.04
C SER A 21 1.83 15.28 -8.68
N GLN A 22 3.03 15.07 -9.23
CA GLN A 22 3.47 13.73 -9.60
C GLN A 22 3.37 12.84 -8.36
N ALA A 23 4.01 13.24 -7.25
CA ALA A 23 3.80 12.82 -5.85
C ALA A 23 2.48 12.09 -5.56
N LYS A 24 1.42 12.85 -5.78
CA LYS A 24 0.06 12.45 -5.50
C LYS A 24 -0.48 11.44 -6.51
N ALA A 25 -0.19 11.64 -7.80
CA ALA A 25 -0.71 10.81 -8.88
C ALA A 25 -0.20 9.36 -8.82
N GLY A 26 1.11 9.17 -8.70
CA GLY A 26 1.67 7.84 -8.54
C GLY A 26 1.28 7.15 -7.23
N ILE A 27 1.01 7.89 -6.13
CA ILE A 27 0.60 7.26 -4.85
C ILE A 27 -0.81 6.74 -5.04
N GLY A 28 -1.69 7.54 -5.66
CA GLY A 28 -3.04 7.10 -6.04
C GLY A 28 -3.02 5.88 -6.96
N ALA A 29 -2.13 5.86 -7.96
CA ALA A 29 -1.97 4.72 -8.85
C ALA A 29 -1.50 3.46 -8.10
N TRP A 30 -0.52 3.60 -7.20
CA TRP A 30 0.00 2.50 -6.40
C TRP A 30 -1.06 1.93 -5.44
N ILE A 31 -1.82 2.79 -4.76
CA ILE A 31 -2.94 2.39 -3.88
C ILE A 31 -3.99 1.63 -4.69
N THR A 32 -4.37 2.13 -5.87
CA THR A 32 -5.36 1.48 -6.74
C THR A 32 -4.90 0.09 -7.17
N PHE A 33 -3.63 -0.03 -7.61
CA PHE A 33 -3.03 -1.32 -7.96
C PHE A 33 -3.04 -2.28 -6.77
N TYR A 34 -2.58 -1.83 -5.60
CA TYR A 34 -2.51 -2.65 -4.40
C TYR A 34 -3.88 -3.18 -3.97
N ASN A 35 -4.89 -2.31 -3.97
CA ASN A 35 -6.21 -2.66 -3.48
C ASN A 35 -7.00 -3.55 -4.45
N HIS A 36 -6.90 -3.31 -5.77
CA HIS A 36 -7.80 -3.91 -6.75
C HIS A 36 -7.15 -4.92 -7.70
N GLN A 37 -5.85 -4.83 -7.93
CA GLN A 37 -5.19 -5.61 -8.99
C GLN A 37 -4.16 -6.58 -8.45
N ARG A 38 -3.66 -6.36 -7.23
CA ARG A 38 -2.65 -7.21 -6.63
C ARG A 38 -3.27 -8.53 -6.15
N PRO A 39 -2.92 -9.68 -6.74
CA PRO A 39 -3.37 -10.97 -6.25
C PRO A 39 -2.67 -11.24 -4.92
N GLN A 40 -3.43 -11.47 -3.85
CA GLN A 40 -2.88 -11.77 -2.54
C GLN A 40 -3.02 -13.27 -2.26
N ALA A 41 -1.88 -13.98 -2.21
CA ALA A 41 -1.86 -15.43 -2.00
C ALA A 41 -2.54 -15.86 -0.69
N ALA A 42 -2.39 -15.07 0.38
CA ALA A 42 -3.09 -15.29 1.65
C ALA A 42 -4.63 -15.18 1.55
N HIS A 43 -5.13 -14.54 0.49
CA HIS A 43 -6.55 -14.29 0.23
C HIS A 43 -7.08 -15.17 -0.92
N GLY A 44 -6.42 -16.31 -1.20
CA GLY A 44 -6.82 -17.18 -2.30
C GLY A 44 -6.66 -16.54 -3.69
N GLY A 45 -5.78 -15.55 -3.82
CA GLY A 45 -5.57 -14.79 -5.06
C GLY A 45 -6.53 -13.61 -5.23
N GLN A 46 -7.48 -13.39 -4.32
CA GLN A 46 -8.36 -12.23 -4.37
C GLN A 46 -7.63 -10.96 -3.93
N PRO A 47 -7.95 -9.80 -4.53
CA PRO A 47 -7.41 -8.52 -4.09
C PRO A 47 -7.90 -8.14 -2.70
N PRO A 48 -7.12 -7.35 -1.93
CA PRO A 48 -7.52 -6.88 -0.61
C PRO A 48 -8.88 -6.19 -0.57
N ALA A 49 -9.25 -5.45 -1.62
CA ALA A 49 -10.53 -4.75 -1.67
C ALA A 49 -11.74 -5.70 -1.60
N VAL A 50 -11.63 -6.87 -2.23
CA VAL A 50 -12.69 -7.89 -2.22
C VAL A 50 -12.83 -8.50 -0.83
N VAL A 51 -11.73 -8.69 -0.11
CA VAL A 51 -11.76 -9.36 1.19
C VAL A 51 -12.16 -8.40 2.31
N TYR A 52 -11.59 -7.20 2.36
CA TYR A 52 -11.86 -6.28 3.48
C TYR A 52 -13.11 -5.44 3.26
N PHE A 53 -13.30 -4.81 2.10
CA PHE A 53 -14.43 -3.89 1.94
C PHE A 53 -15.77 -4.63 1.81
N ASN A 54 -15.82 -5.79 1.14
CA ASN A 54 -17.06 -6.57 1.07
C ASN A 54 -17.45 -7.15 2.45
N THR A 55 -16.47 -7.51 3.28
CA THR A 55 -16.74 -8.01 4.64
C THR A 55 -17.33 -6.89 5.51
N ILE A 56 -16.80 -5.66 5.40
CA ILE A 56 -17.31 -4.51 6.16
C ILE A 56 -18.73 -4.15 5.71
N GLU A 57 -19.04 -4.15 4.41
CA GLU A 57 -20.41 -3.90 3.93
C GLU A 57 -21.39 -4.99 4.41
N THR A 58 -20.97 -6.26 4.40
CA THR A 58 -21.79 -7.39 4.85
C THR A 58 -22.06 -7.33 6.36
N GLU A 59 -21.03 -7.07 7.18
CA GLU A 59 -21.17 -6.92 8.63
C GLU A 59 -22.07 -5.73 8.99
N GLN A 60 -21.91 -4.61 8.28
CA GLN A 60 -22.69 -3.39 8.51
C GLN A 60 -24.16 -3.58 8.11
N GLN A 61 -24.45 -4.35 7.05
CA GLN A 61 -25.82 -4.73 6.69
C GLN A 61 -26.46 -5.70 7.70
N VAL A 62 -25.69 -6.67 8.23
CA VAL A 62 -26.17 -7.60 9.26
C VAL A 62 -26.47 -6.89 10.57
N GLN A 63 -25.65 -5.91 10.97
CA GLN A 63 -25.91 -5.08 12.16
C GLN A 63 -27.06 -4.08 11.99
N ALA A 64 -27.31 -3.59 10.77
CA ALA A 64 -28.43 -2.68 10.50
C ALA A 64 -29.80 -3.40 10.40
N ALA A 65 -29.80 -4.72 10.21
CA ALA A 65 -30.99 -5.55 10.11
C ALA A 65 -31.40 -6.24 11.43
N ALA A 66 -30.63 -6.03 12.51
CA ALA A 66 -30.88 -6.53 13.87
C ALA A 66 -31.40 -5.40 14.78
#